data_AF-A0A9Q3BEA0-F1
#
_entry.id   AF-A0A9Q3BEA0-F1
#
_cell.length_a   1.000
_cell.length_b   1.000
_cell.length_c   1.000
_cell.angle_alpha   90.00
_cell.angle_beta   90.00
_cell.angle_gamma   90.00
#
_symmetry.space_group_name_H-M   'P 1'
#
loop_
_entity.id
_entity.type
_entity.pdbx_description
1 polymer ?
#
loop_
_entity_poly.entity_id
_entity_poly.type
_entity_poly.pdbx_seq_one_letter_code
_entity_poly.pdbx_strand_id
1 'polypeptide(L)'
;MLSVKALFYVISLSVLIGSLAAHQASHPQKHTACYKWKYTSSSEESTTQYGESKTVKKTKRPPIRAQAIMMTPNVRLHRRNIPTKKTMFLDSDEGICRRYNSSTDPVACLWDGTGTGKLDDDVTPGWLDGTYVANCNKTLSIRAHTRSRPVFADVADGCSFYKSTANVEQDAGCANIFVSEMIFKKLGGNTTKGKMDLASWDFAHNNPPW
;
A
#
# COMPACT_ATOMS: atom_id res chain seq x y z
N MET A 1 -39.62 0.15 74.05
CA MET A 1 -39.36 -1.19 74.61
C MET A 1 -39.03 -2.14 73.46
N LEU A 2 -37.86 -2.80 73.53
CA LEU A 2 -37.41 -3.85 72.61
C LEU A 2 -38.29 -5.10 72.72
N SER A 3 -38.38 -5.89 71.62
CA SER A 3 -38.12 -7.35 71.59
C SER A 3 -38.33 -7.85 70.14
N VAL A 4 -37.29 -8.05 69.31
CA VAL A 4 -36.40 -9.23 69.16
C VAL A 4 -37.15 -10.56 68.97
N LYS A 5 -37.04 -11.12 67.74
CA LYS A 5 -36.85 -12.53 67.32
C LYS A 5 -37.29 -12.67 65.85
N ALA A 6 -36.42 -12.37 64.88
CA ALA A 6 -35.50 -13.32 64.24
C ALA A 6 -36.21 -14.48 63.53
N LEU A 7 -36.30 -14.42 62.19
CA LEU A 7 -36.10 -15.59 61.36
C LEU A 7 -35.56 -15.18 59.99
N PHE A 8 -34.44 -15.80 59.64
CA PHE A 8 -33.60 -15.57 58.48
C PHE A 8 -34.21 -16.18 57.24
N TYR A 9 -34.19 -15.47 56.10
CA TYR A 9 -34.11 -16.10 54.78
C TYR A 9 -33.53 -15.10 53.77
N VAL A 10 -32.21 -15.12 53.59
CA VAL A 10 -31.52 -14.43 52.49
C VAL A 10 -31.35 -15.47 51.38
N ILE A 11 -32.22 -15.43 50.37
CA ILE A 11 -32.01 -16.20 49.14
C ILE A 11 -31.12 -15.36 48.22
N SER A 12 -29.84 -15.72 48.19
CA SER A 12 -28.86 -15.24 47.22
C SER A 12 -29.26 -15.74 45.81
N LEU A 13 -29.76 -14.84 44.96
CA LEU A 13 -29.97 -15.12 43.54
C LEU A 13 -28.70 -14.71 42.77
N SER A 14 -27.77 -15.66 42.65
CA SER A 14 -26.57 -15.51 41.83
C SER A 14 -26.95 -15.64 40.35
N VAL A 15 -27.18 -14.52 39.66
CA VAL A 15 -27.35 -14.53 38.20
C VAL A 15 -25.97 -14.71 37.55
N LEU A 16 -25.67 -15.96 37.18
CA LEU A 16 -24.63 -16.31 36.22
C LEU A 16 -25.04 -15.78 34.84
N ILE A 17 -24.64 -14.55 34.52
CA ILE A 17 -24.66 -14.09 33.12
C ILE A 17 -23.42 -14.70 32.47
N GLY A 18 -23.66 -15.82 31.77
CA GLY A 18 -22.65 -16.47 30.94
C GLY A 18 -22.10 -15.51 29.90
N SER A 19 -20.78 -15.45 29.82
CA SER A 19 -20.05 -14.77 28.77
C SER A 19 -20.39 -15.41 27.43
N LEU A 20 -21.33 -14.84 26.67
CA LEU A 20 -21.40 -15.08 25.23
C LEU A 20 -20.14 -14.44 24.63
N ALA A 21 -19.08 -15.24 24.51
CA ALA A 21 -18.03 -14.95 23.56
C ALA A 21 -18.67 -15.05 22.17
N ALA A 22 -19.12 -13.91 21.65
CA ALA A 22 -19.45 -13.79 20.24
C ALA A 22 -18.22 -14.23 19.45
N HIS A 23 -18.28 -15.43 18.89
CA HIS A 23 -17.39 -15.83 17.81
C HIS A 23 -17.69 -14.86 16.67
N GLN A 24 -16.92 -13.78 16.58
CA GLN A 24 -16.77 -13.04 15.33
C GLN A 24 -16.19 -14.05 14.35
N ALA A 25 -17.05 -14.63 13.53
CA ALA A 25 -16.62 -15.32 12.33
C ALA A 25 -15.75 -14.34 11.56
N SER A 26 -14.45 -14.57 11.53
CA SER A 26 -13.53 -13.78 10.73
C SER A 26 -13.95 -13.95 9.28
N HIS A 27 -14.66 -12.97 8.72
CA HIS A 27 -14.83 -12.89 7.28
C HIS A 27 -13.42 -12.98 6.67
N PRO A 28 -13.20 -13.80 5.63
CA PRO A 28 -11.92 -13.84 4.95
C PRO A 28 -11.56 -12.42 4.54
N GLN A 29 -10.40 -11.94 4.98
CA GLN A 29 -9.94 -10.58 4.70
C GLN A 29 -9.83 -10.44 3.17
N LYS A 30 -10.75 -9.69 2.57
CA LYS A 30 -10.68 -9.35 1.15
C LYS A 30 -9.46 -8.45 0.94
N HIS A 31 -8.64 -8.81 -0.02
CA HIS A 31 -7.49 -8.02 -0.43
C HIS A 31 -7.87 -7.11 -1.59
N THR A 32 -7.21 -5.97 -1.69
CA THR A 32 -7.40 -5.08 -2.83
C THR A 32 -6.78 -5.68 -4.10
N ALA A 33 -7.29 -5.28 -5.26
CA ALA A 33 -6.74 -5.69 -6.55
C ALA A 33 -5.26 -5.32 -6.63
N CYS A 34 -4.91 -4.11 -6.16
CA CYS A 34 -3.53 -3.67 -6.17
C CYS A 34 -2.65 -4.34 -5.12
N TYR A 35 -3.21 -4.77 -3.99
CA TYR A 35 -2.50 -5.67 -3.09
C TYR A 35 -2.14 -6.96 -3.84
N LYS A 36 -3.12 -7.68 -4.40
CA LYS A 36 -2.85 -8.92 -5.12
C LYS A 36 -1.80 -8.70 -6.20
N TRP A 37 -1.97 -7.69 -7.06
CA TRP A 37 -1.01 -7.27 -8.10
C TRP A 37 0.43 -7.09 -7.61
N LYS A 38 0.63 -6.43 -6.46
CA LYS A 38 1.97 -6.20 -5.91
C LYS A 38 2.66 -7.50 -5.48
N TYR A 39 1.86 -8.48 -5.04
CA TYR A 39 2.33 -9.72 -4.44
C TYR A 39 2.24 -10.96 -5.36
N THR A 40 1.58 -10.90 -6.52
CA THR A 40 1.50 -12.03 -7.47
C THR A 40 2.63 -12.12 -8.49
N SER A 41 3.53 -11.14 -8.62
CA SER A 41 4.55 -11.14 -9.70
C SER A 41 5.97 -11.58 -9.29
N SER A 42 6.15 -12.39 -8.24
CA SER A 42 7.49 -12.85 -7.81
C SER A 42 7.88 -14.26 -8.29
N SER A 43 7.10 -14.91 -9.16
CA SER A 43 7.34 -16.31 -9.56
C SER A 43 7.75 -16.55 -11.03
N GLU A 44 7.69 -15.55 -11.92
CA GLU A 44 7.89 -15.80 -13.37
C GLU A 44 9.11 -15.11 -14.01
N GLU A 45 9.91 -14.33 -13.29
CA GLU A 45 11.08 -13.64 -13.85
C GLU A 45 12.40 -14.03 -13.15
N SER A 46 12.62 -15.34 -13.00
CA SER A 46 13.93 -15.91 -12.70
C SER A 46 14.27 -17.01 -13.70
N THR A 47 14.34 -16.63 -14.98
CA THR A 47 15.03 -17.43 -15.99
C THR A 47 16.30 -16.69 -16.38
N THR A 48 17.41 -17.19 -15.84
CA THR A 48 18.78 -16.82 -16.17
C THR A 48 19.07 -16.88 -17.67
N GLN A 49 19.63 -15.81 -18.24
CA GLN A 49 20.67 -15.85 -19.29
C GLN A 49 21.58 -14.64 -19.07
N TYR A 50 22.64 -14.78 -18.26
CA TYR A 50 24.00 -15.14 -18.71
C TYR A 50 24.45 -14.31 -19.92
N GLY A 51 24.99 -13.12 -19.64
CA GLY A 51 25.75 -12.35 -20.61
C GLY A 51 27.00 -13.13 -21.01
N GLU A 52 27.04 -13.53 -22.28
CA GLU A 52 28.17 -14.13 -22.96
C GLU A 52 29.34 -13.13 -23.02
N SER A 53 30.27 -13.22 -22.06
CA SER A 53 31.50 -12.42 -22.11
C SER A 53 32.57 -13.15 -22.92
N LYS A 54 32.89 -12.55 -24.07
CA LYS A 54 33.95 -12.97 -24.98
C LYS A 54 35.30 -13.14 -24.26
N THR A 55 36.01 -14.19 -24.67
CA THR A 55 37.32 -14.63 -24.17
C THR A 55 38.41 -13.58 -24.30
N VAL A 56 39.06 -13.24 -23.19
CA VAL A 56 40.36 -12.55 -23.15
C VAL A 56 41.33 -13.33 -22.24
N LYS A 57 42.58 -13.43 -22.71
CA LYS A 57 43.59 -14.43 -22.38
C LYS A 57 44.06 -14.46 -20.92
N LYS A 58 44.44 -15.69 -20.52
CA LYS A 58 45.00 -16.14 -19.24
C LYS A 58 46.22 -15.33 -18.77
N THR A 59 46.18 -14.84 -17.52
CA THR A 59 47.37 -14.69 -16.67
C THR A 59 47.09 -15.34 -15.31
N LYS A 60 48.00 -16.23 -14.89
CA LYS A 60 47.88 -17.07 -13.69
C LYS A 60 48.02 -16.20 -12.43
N ARG A 61 46.92 -15.95 -11.72
CA ARG A 61 46.91 -15.57 -10.30
C ARG A 61 46.17 -16.67 -9.51
N PRO A 62 46.61 -17.00 -8.28
CA PRO A 62 46.00 -18.06 -7.49
C PRO A 62 44.53 -17.74 -7.19
N PRO A 63 43.66 -18.77 -7.02
CA PRO A 63 42.24 -18.54 -6.89
C PRO A 63 41.95 -17.82 -5.57
N ILE A 64 41.47 -16.57 -5.67
CA ILE A 64 40.71 -15.96 -4.58
C ILE A 64 39.51 -16.86 -4.41
N ARG A 65 39.42 -17.52 -3.25
CA ARG A 65 38.30 -18.35 -2.84
C ARG A 65 37.07 -17.44 -2.79
N ALA A 66 36.33 -17.36 -3.89
CA ALA A 66 35.01 -16.75 -3.91
C ALA A 66 34.15 -17.59 -2.96
N GLN A 67 34.00 -17.10 -1.74
CA GLN A 67 32.95 -17.60 -0.87
C GLN A 67 31.65 -17.22 -1.56
N ALA A 68 30.98 -18.21 -2.14
CA ALA A 68 29.59 -18.05 -2.54
C ALA A 68 28.84 -17.66 -1.28
N ILE A 69 28.47 -16.38 -1.16
CA ILE A 69 27.44 -15.98 -0.21
C ILE A 69 26.18 -16.69 -0.71
N MET A 70 25.84 -17.81 -0.08
CA MET A 70 24.54 -18.44 -0.26
C MET A 70 23.50 -17.40 0.16
N MET A 71 22.93 -16.69 -0.81
CA MET A 71 21.75 -15.86 -0.56
C MET A 71 20.66 -16.80 -0.06
N THR A 72 20.20 -16.59 1.17
CA THR A 72 19.07 -17.30 1.74
C THR A 72 17.86 -17.19 0.79
N PRO A 73 17.27 -18.30 0.33
CA PRO A 73 16.20 -18.29 -0.64
C PRO A 73 14.87 -18.06 0.07
N ASN A 74 14.56 -16.82 0.44
CA ASN A 74 13.17 -16.42 0.79
C ASN A 74 12.95 -14.91 0.88
N VAL A 75 13.74 -14.09 0.18
CA VAL A 75 13.30 -12.71 -0.07
C VAL A 75 12.39 -12.77 -1.29
N ARG A 76 11.09 -12.93 -1.08
CA ARG A 76 10.11 -12.67 -2.15
C ARG A 76 10.30 -11.21 -2.57
N LEU A 77 10.87 -11.00 -3.75
CA LEU A 77 11.02 -9.67 -4.31
C LEU A 77 9.63 -9.20 -4.71
N HIS A 78 9.04 -8.34 -3.89
CA HIS A 78 7.77 -7.70 -4.21
C HIS A 78 7.98 -6.68 -5.33
N ARG A 79 6.93 -6.48 -6.13
CA ARG A 79 6.94 -5.46 -7.17
C ARG A 79 7.18 -4.08 -6.55
N ARG A 80 8.15 -3.34 -7.10
CA ARG A 80 8.32 -1.92 -6.83
C ARG A 80 7.28 -1.13 -7.63
N ASN A 81 6.62 -0.17 -7.01
CA ASN A 81 5.67 0.67 -7.75
C ASN A 81 6.47 1.73 -8.51
N ILE A 82 6.57 1.55 -9.82
CA ILE A 82 7.22 2.47 -10.76
C ILE A 82 6.11 3.08 -11.62
N PRO A 83 5.73 4.35 -11.39
CA PRO A 83 4.66 5.01 -12.14
C PRO A 83 4.92 4.96 -13.65
N THR A 84 3.90 4.53 -14.40
CA THR A 84 3.92 4.50 -15.87
C THR A 84 3.45 5.82 -16.49
N LYS A 85 2.91 6.73 -15.66
CA LYS A 85 2.44 8.06 -16.03
C LYS A 85 3.09 9.12 -15.16
N LYS A 86 3.06 10.36 -15.66
CA LYS A 86 3.48 11.52 -14.88
C LYS A 86 2.52 11.72 -13.72
N THR A 87 3.07 11.96 -12.53
CA THR A 87 2.28 12.38 -11.38
C THR A 87 1.88 13.85 -11.55
N MET A 88 0.71 14.18 -11.01
CA MET A 88 0.14 15.52 -10.93
C MET A 88 -0.04 15.90 -9.47
N PHE A 89 -0.28 17.19 -9.22
CA PHE A 89 -0.75 17.62 -7.92
C PHE A 89 -2.28 17.67 -7.85
N LEU A 90 -2.81 17.40 -6.66
CA LEU A 90 -4.23 17.44 -6.33
C LEU A 90 -4.70 18.86 -6.04
N ASP A 91 -5.99 19.13 -6.19
CA ASP A 91 -6.64 20.27 -5.54
C ASP A 91 -7.01 19.91 -4.10
N SER A 92 -7.45 20.87 -3.29
CA SER A 92 -7.94 20.58 -1.94
C SER A 92 -9.36 20.02 -2.03
N ASP A 93 -9.63 18.89 -1.37
CA ASP A 93 -10.92 18.19 -1.50
C ASP A 93 -11.31 17.41 -0.24
N GLU A 94 -12.53 16.88 -0.24
CA GLU A 94 -13.02 15.84 0.65
C GLU A 94 -12.67 14.46 0.09
N GLY A 95 -11.47 13.97 0.43
CA GLY A 95 -11.02 12.67 -0.03
C GLY A 95 -11.71 11.50 0.66
N ILE A 96 -11.64 10.31 0.06
CA ILE A 96 -12.23 9.06 0.59
C ILE A 96 -11.84 8.81 2.06
N CYS A 97 -10.59 9.11 2.45
CA CYS A 97 -10.10 8.85 3.79
C CYS A 97 -10.34 10.02 4.75
N ARG A 98 -10.21 11.25 4.24
CA ARG A 98 -10.39 12.50 4.98
C ARG A 98 -10.31 13.72 4.06
N ARG A 99 -10.85 14.84 4.54
CA ARG A 99 -10.52 16.17 4.06
C ARG A 99 -9.02 16.47 4.08
N TYR A 100 -8.54 17.19 3.05
CA TYR A 100 -7.16 17.68 2.99
C TYR A 100 -7.05 19.03 2.28
N ASN A 101 -6.02 19.80 2.62
CA ASN A 101 -5.60 20.99 1.91
C ASN A 101 -4.30 20.72 1.15
N SER A 102 -4.37 20.75 -0.19
CA SER A 102 -3.26 20.36 -1.07
C SER A 102 -2.00 21.23 -0.92
N SER A 103 -2.15 22.50 -0.54
CA SER A 103 -1.01 23.40 -0.40
C SER A 103 -0.27 23.22 0.95
N THR A 104 -0.84 22.50 1.91
CA THR A 104 -0.30 22.40 3.28
C THR A 104 -0.18 20.98 3.83
N ASP A 105 -1.05 20.07 3.43
CA ASP A 105 -1.06 18.70 3.95
C ASP A 105 -0.17 17.78 3.12
N PRO A 106 0.66 16.92 3.76
CA PRO A 106 1.52 15.97 3.08
C PRO A 106 0.71 14.75 2.63
N VAL A 107 -0.14 14.89 1.63
CA VAL A 107 -1.03 13.79 1.20
C VAL A 107 -0.77 13.29 -0.20
N ALA A 108 -1.24 12.07 -0.45
CA ALA A 108 -1.30 11.44 -1.76
C ALA A 108 -2.64 10.72 -1.93
N CYS A 109 -3.00 10.46 -3.18
CA CYS A 109 -4.08 9.56 -3.54
C CYS A 109 -3.53 8.34 -4.28
N LEU A 110 -4.17 7.20 -4.05
CA LEU A 110 -3.89 5.96 -4.77
C LEU A 110 -5.02 5.70 -5.77
N TRP A 111 -4.82 4.77 -6.71
CA TRP A 111 -5.91 4.39 -7.60
C TRP A 111 -7.10 3.82 -6.81
N ASP A 112 -8.28 4.34 -7.09
CA ASP A 112 -9.55 3.91 -6.49
C ASP A 112 -10.18 2.70 -7.19
N GLY A 113 -9.55 2.22 -8.27
CA GLY A 113 -10.11 1.17 -9.11
C GLY A 113 -11.12 1.67 -10.15
N THR A 114 -11.34 2.98 -10.29
CA THR A 114 -12.16 3.53 -11.37
C THR A 114 -11.62 3.07 -12.73
N GLY A 115 -12.53 2.57 -13.58
CA GLY A 115 -12.18 1.98 -14.88
C GLY A 115 -11.75 0.52 -14.80
N THR A 116 -11.85 -0.12 -13.63
CA THR A 116 -11.67 -1.58 -13.52
C THR A 116 -12.86 -2.30 -14.16
N GLY A 117 -12.57 -3.35 -14.92
CA GLY A 117 -13.59 -4.27 -15.41
C GLY A 117 -14.17 -5.16 -14.30
N LYS A 118 -14.72 -6.32 -14.69
CA LYS A 118 -15.20 -7.31 -13.72
C LYS A 118 -14.02 -7.87 -12.90
N LEU A 119 -14.15 -7.83 -11.58
CA LEU A 119 -13.23 -8.46 -10.63
C LEU A 119 -13.82 -9.76 -10.07
N ASP A 120 -12.96 -10.59 -9.49
CA ASP A 120 -13.37 -11.73 -8.66
C ASP A 120 -14.05 -11.23 -7.38
N ASP A 121 -15.00 -12.01 -6.85
CA ASP A 121 -15.83 -11.62 -5.70
C ASP A 121 -15.04 -11.39 -4.40
N ASP A 122 -13.80 -11.88 -4.32
CA ASP A 122 -12.91 -11.76 -3.16
C ASP A 122 -11.93 -10.58 -3.24
N VAL A 123 -12.08 -9.71 -4.24
CA VAL A 123 -11.19 -8.55 -4.49
C VAL A 123 -11.98 -7.26 -4.54
N THR A 124 -11.45 -6.22 -3.89
CA THR A 124 -11.95 -4.85 -4.06
C THR A 124 -11.10 -4.09 -5.09
N PRO A 125 -11.70 -3.21 -5.90
CA PRO A 125 -10.95 -2.39 -6.87
C PRO A 125 -9.81 -1.57 -6.25
N GLY A 126 -8.81 -1.26 -7.08
CA GLY A 126 -7.76 -0.29 -6.73
C GLY A 126 -6.88 -0.69 -5.54
N TRP A 127 -6.37 0.33 -4.85
CA TRP A 127 -5.70 0.26 -3.54
C TRP A 127 -6.64 0.59 -2.38
N LEU A 128 -7.70 1.33 -2.66
CA LEU A 128 -8.80 1.63 -1.76
C LEU A 128 -10.00 1.96 -2.63
N ASP A 129 -11.19 1.97 -2.04
CA ASP A 129 -12.37 2.57 -2.65
C ASP A 129 -13.26 3.15 -1.54
N GLY A 130 -14.43 3.70 -1.90
CA GLY A 130 -15.36 4.27 -0.92
C GLY A 130 -15.89 3.28 0.13
N THR A 131 -15.71 1.98 -0.08
CA THR A 131 -16.10 0.88 0.82
C THR A 131 -14.89 0.20 1.48
N TYR A 132 -13.75 0.14 0.80
CA TYR A 132 -12.51 -0.46 1.30
C TYR A 132 -11.49 0.63 1.63
N VAL A 133 -11.41 0.97 2.91
CA VAL A 133 -10.59 2.09 3.41
C VAL A 133 -9.37 1.64 4.22
N ALA A 134 -8.99 0.35 4.18
CA ALA A 134 -7.92 -0.20 5.03
C ALA A 134 -6.52 0.41 4.75
N ASN A 135 -6.33 1.03 3.59
CA ASN A 135 -5.10 1.72 3.21
C ASN A 135 -5.11 3.23 3.53
N CYS A 136 -6.20 3.76 4.08
CA CYS A 136 -6.29 5.15 4.52
C CYS A 136 -5.28 5.50 5.60
N ASN A 137 -4.76 6.73 5.55
CA ASN A 137 -3.76 7.30 6.46
C ASN A 137 -2.44 6.52 6.55
N LYS A 138 -2.22 5.53 5.68
CA LYS A 138 -0.90 4.92 5.54
C LYS A 138 0.04 5.92 4.86
N THR A 139 1.22 6.09 5.44
CA THR A 139 2.33 6.83 4.86
C THR A 139 2.98 6.07 3.70
N LEU A 140 3.19 6.78 2.60
CA LEU A 140 3.94 6.39 1.42
C LEU A 140 5.35 6.98 1.47
N SER A 141 6.32 6.25 0.94
CA SER A 141 7.69 6.69 0.64
C SER A 141 7.82 6.93 -0.86
N ILE A 142 8.01 8.19 -1.26
CA ILE A 142 7.94 8.62 -2.67
C ILE A 142 9.30 9.15 -3.12
N ARG A 143 9.81 8.66 -4.25
CA ARG A 143 11.11 9.02 -4.81
C ARG A 143 10.95 9.70 -6.17
N ALA A 144 11.51 10.90 -6.30
CA ALA A 144 11.71 11.56 -7.59
C ALA A 144 13.12 11.28 -8.13
N HIS A 145 13.30 11.30 -9.45
CA HIS A 145 14.63 11.14 -10.07
C HIS A 145 15.62 12.24 -9.69
N THR A 146 15.11 13.41 -9.32
CA THR A 146 15.88 14.61 -8.96
C THR A 146 16.41 14.60 -7.53
N ARG A 147 16.07 13.57 -6.72
CA ARG A 147 16.40 13.53 -5.28
C ARG A 147 16.93 12.16 -4.86
N SER A 148 17.89 12.16 -3.95
CA SER A 148 18.46 10.93 -3.36
C SER A 148 17.62 10.37 -2.20
N ARG A 149 16.85 11.21 -1.50
CA ARG A 149 16.03 10.81 -0.35
C ARG A 149 14.53 10.84 -0.69
N PRO A 150 13.74 9.87 -0.18
CA PRO A 150 12.30 9.89 -0.36
C PRO A 150 11.65 11.07 0.38
N VAL A 151 10.50 11.48 -0.13
CA VAL A 151 9.53 12.36 0.54
C VAL A 151 8.35 11.50 0.98
N PHE A 152 7.77 11.81 2.13
CA PHE A 152 6.68 11.02 2.71
C PHE A 152 5.35 11.76 2.60
N ALA A 153 4.28 11.02 2.31
CA ALA A 153 2.92 11.53 2.22
C ALA A 153 1.91 10.47 2.68
N ASP A 154 0.84 10.88 3.35
CA ASP A 154 -0.21 9.96 3.81
C ASP A 154 -1.31 9.79 2.76
N VAL A 155 -1.87 8.59 2.67
CA VAL A 155 -3.03 8.31 1.82
C VAL A 155 -4.25 9.02 2.37
N ALA A 156 -4.76 10.01 1.63
CA ALA A 156 -5.96 10.76 2.00
C ALA A 156 -7.15 10.48 1.08
N ASP A 157 -6.91 9.90 -0.10
CA ASP A 157 -7.93 9.83 -1.15
C ASP A 157 -7.70 8.69 -2.15
N GLY A 158 -8.74 8.41 -2.93
CA GLY A 158 -8.70 7.58 -4.13
C GLY A 158 -8.82 8.44 -5.39
N CYS A 159 -8.08 8.09 -6.43
CA CYS A 159 -8.04 8.86 -7.68
C CYS A 159 -8.35 7.99 -8.89
N SER A 160 -9.22 8.49 -9.77
CA SER A 160 -9.30 8.02 -11.14
C SER A 160 -8.16 8.66 -11.96
N PHE A 161 -7.11 7.90 -12.28
CA PHE A 161 -6.01 8.42 -13.13
C PHE A 161 -6.37 8.51 -14.62
N TYR A 162 -7.55 8.01 -15.00
CA TYR A 162 -8.02 7.87 -16.37
C TYR A 162 -9.47 8.33 -16.47
N LYS A 163 -9.92 8.60 -17.71
CA LYS A 163 -11.34 8.85 -17.96
C LYS A 163 -12.15 7.65 -17.46
N SER A 164 -13.21 7.90 -16.71
CA SER A 164 -14.04 6.89 -16.03
C SER A 164 -14.64 5.82 -16.94
N THR A 165 -14.65 6.05 -18.26
CA THR A 165 -15.18 5.11 -19.28
C THR A 165 -14.11 4.24 -19.93
N ALA A 166 -12.84 4.39 -19.59
CA ALA A 166 -11.75 3.60 -20.16
C ALA A 166 -11.46 2.38 -19.27
N ASN A 167 -11.25 1.21 -19.89
CA ASN A 167 -10.68 0.06 -19.20
C ASN A 167 -9.24 0.40 -18.81
N VAL A 168 -8.99 0.52 -17.51
CA VAL A 168 -7.67 0.81 -16.97
C VAL A 168 -6.95 -0.51 -16.69
N GLU A 169 -5.81 -0.70 -17.33
CA GLU A 169 -4.94 -1.83 -17.01
C GLU A 169 -4.47 -1.75 -15.55
N GLN A 170 -4.51 -2.88 -14.85
CA GLN A 170 -4.19 -2.96 -13.42
C GLN A 170 -2.76 -2.48 -13.12
N ASP A 171 -1.78 -2.80 -13.97
CA ASP A 171 -0.41 -2.29 -13.85
C ASP A 171 -0.36 -0.76 -13.89
N ALA A 172 -1.17 -0.16 -14.77
CA ALA A 172 -1.22 1.27 -14.96
C ALA A 172 -1.98 1.95 -13.81
N GLY A 173 -3.07 1.37 -13.32
CA GLY A 173 -3.76 1.88 -12.15
C GLY A 173 -2.90 1.77 -10.88
N CYS A 174 -2.46 0.56 -10.54
CA CYS A 174 -1.80 0.27 -9.27
C CYS A 174 -0.40 0.90 -9.13
N ALA A 175 0.30 1.21 -10.24
CA ALA A 175 1.62 1.81 -10.17
C ALA A 175 1.61 3.35 -10.06
N ASN A 176 0.50 4.02 -10.36
CA ASN A 176 0.45 5.49 -10.40
C ASN A 176 -0.11 6.08 -9.08
N ILE A 177 0.31 7.32 -8.78
CA ILE A 177 -0.19 8.14 -7.66
C ILE A 177 -0.25 9.60 -8.10
N PHE A 178 -1.16 10.36 -7.52
CA PHE A 178 -1.06 11.82 -7.45
C PHE A 178 -0.79 12.25 -6.01
N VAL A 179 -0.26 13.45 -5.85
CA VAL A 179 0.20 13.97 -4.56
C VAL A 179 -0.35 15.36 -4.33
N SER A 180 -0.36 15.83 -3.10
CA SER A 180 -0.61 17.24 -2.78
C SER A 180 0.40 18.17 -3.48
N GLU A 181 0.01 19.42 -3.71
CA GLU A 181 0.87 20.47 -4.25
C GLU A 181 2.12 20.67 -3.38
N MET A 182 1.98 20.59 -2.05
CA MET A 182 3.12 20.65 -1.14
C MET A 182 4.13 19.53 -1.43
N ILE A 183 3.66 18.29 -1.58
CA ILE A 183 4.54 17.14 -1.84
C ILE A 183 5.15 17.22 -3.23
N PHE A 184 4.36 17.62 -4.22
CA PHE A 184 4.83 17.86 -5.59
C PHE A 184 6.00 18.85 -5.61
N LYS A 185 5.88 19.99 -4.92
CA LYS A 185 6.96 20.97 -4.77
C LYS A 185 8.17 20.38 -4.04
N LYS A 186 7.97 19.64 -2.94
CA LYS A 186 9.06 18.99 -2.19
C LYS A 186 9.85 17.97 -3.03
N LEU A 187 9.18 17.30 -3.95
CA LEU A 187 9.77 16.37 -4.92
C LEU A 187 10.52 17.10 -6.06
N GLY A 188 10.44 18.43 -6.14
CA GLY A 188 11.07 19.25 -7.18
C GLY A 188 10.18 19.48 -8.40
N GLY A 189 8.88 19.24 -8.29
CA GLY A 189 7.91 19.52 -9.33
C GLY A 189 7.74 21.02 -9.58
N ASN A 190 7.56 21.40 -10.84
CA ASN A 190 7.23 22.76 -11.25
C ASN A 190 5.72 22.87 -11.44
N THR A 191 5.04 23.64 -10.59
CA THR A 191 3.57 23.74 -10.59
C THR A 191 3.01 24.37 -11.86
N THR A 192 3.78 25.23 -12.55
CA THR A 192 3.40 25.78 -13.86
C THR A 192 3.35 24.70 -14.95
N LYS A 193 4.17 23.64 -14.83
CA LYS A 193 4.12 22.48 -15.75
C LYS A 193 3.06 21.45 -15.38
N GLY A 194 2.61 21.45 -14.12
CA GLY A 194 1.53 20.60 -13.60
C GLY A 194 1.82 19.09 -13.53
N LYS A 195 2.96 18.62 -14.05
CA LYS A 195 3.27 17.19 -14.19
C LYS A 195 4.76 16.92 -13.95
N MET A 196 5.10 15.77 -13.34
CA MET A 196 6.49 15.32 -13.20
C MET A 196 6.62 13.79 -13.22
N ASP A 197 7.82 13.29 -13.50
CA ASP A 197 8.13 11.86 -13.40
C ASP A 197 8.60 11.50 -11.99
N LEU A 198 8.09 10.39 -11.47
CA LEU A 198 8.55 9.77 -10.24
C LEU A 198 9.41 8.56 -10.57
N ALA A 199 10.47 8.34 -9.77
CA ALA A 199 11.31 7.18 -9.90
C ALA A 199 10.65 5.91 -9.33
N SER A 200 9.98 6.05 -8.18
CA SER A 200 9.20 4.98 -7.55
C SER A 200 8.44 5.50 -6.34
N TRP A 201 7.52 4.69 -5.85
CA TRP A 201 6.94 4.84 -4.51
C TRP A 201 6.67 3.47 -3.87
N ASP A 202 6.45 3.46 -2.57
CA ASP A 202 5.93 2.30 -1.85
C ASP A 202 5.25 2.72 -0.55
N PHE A 203 4.53 1.83 0.12
CA PHE A 203 4.16 1.99 1.52
C PHE A 203 5.44 2.04 2.38
N ALA A 204 5.44 2.84 3.43
CA ALA A 204 6.56 2.86 4.36
C ALA A 204 6.74 1.49 5.04
N HIS A 205 7.95 1.19 5.51
CA HIS A 205 8.31 -0.16 5.94
C HIS A 205 7.44 -0.69 7.10
N ASN A 206 6.90 0.21 7.93
CA ASN A 206 6.14 -0.11 9.14
C ASN A 206 4.61 -0.12 8.92
N ASN A 207 4.11 0.05 7.68
CA ASN A 207 2.68 0.10 7.41
C ASN A 207 2.31 -0.54 6.06
N PRO A 208 2.55 -1.86 5.89
CA PRO A 208 2.32 -2.55 4.62
C PRO A 208 0.86 -2.41 4.14
N PRO A 209 0.61 -2.50 2.82
CA PRO A 209 -0.75 -2.44 2.28
C PRO A 209 -1.59 -3.65 2.70
N TRP A 210 -2.91 -3.47 2.62
CA TRP A 210 -3.92 -4.52 2.75
C TRP A 210 -4.65 -4.77 1.43
#